data_AF-A0A7S4BT70-F1
#
_entry.id   AF-A0A7S4BT70-F1
#
_cell.length_a   1.000
_cell.length_b   1.000
_cell.length_c   1.000
_cell.angle_alpha   90.00
_cell.angle_beta   90.00
_cell.angle_gamma   90.00
#
_symmetry.space_group_name_H-M   'P 1'
#
loop_
_entity.id
_entity.type
_entity.pdbx_description
1 polymer ?
#
loop_
_entity_poly.entity_id
_entity_poly.type
_entity_poly.pdbx_seq_one_letter_code
_entity_poly.pdbx_strand_id
1 'polypeptide(L)'
;SSSSSSSSARLVVIGGESDTQPHGAQCPQWNAWRAHAHAEAYVVFEDRWEAMAPLRVGRHSAAAELAPSLLGENMPHIVVASGVSCAGGTPILDDAEVLPLNSRAAHAECRRGGGGGGGG
;
A
#
# COMPACT_ATOMS: atom_id res chain seq x y z
N SER A 1 -20.85 -10.04 29.00
CA SER A 1 -19.57 -10.04 28.26
C SER A 1 -19.67 -9.02 27.15
N SER A 2 -19.19 -7.81 27.39
CA SER A 2 -19.29 -6.71 26.42
C SER A 2 -18.12 -6.82 25.45
N SER A 3 -18.32 -7.50 24.33
CA SER A 3 -17.40 -7.44 23.20
C SER A 3 -17.43 -6.01 22.67
N SER A 4 -16.47 -5.19 23.12
CA SER A 4 -16.17 -3.90 22.50
C SER A 4 -15.67 -4.20 21.09
N SER A 5 -16.60 -4.30 20.14
CA SER A 5 -16.31 -4.27 18.73
C SER A 5 -15.84 -2.86 18.44
N SER A 6 -14.55 -2.59 18.70
CA SER A 6 -13.89 -1.41 18.16
C SER A 6 -13.94 -1.56 16.64
N SER A 7 -14.97 -0.98 16.04
CA SER A 7 -15.11 -0.91 14.60
C SER A 7 -14.02 0.03 14.10
N SER A 8 -12.85 -0.52 13.81
CA SER A 8 -11.75 0.20 13.20
C SER A 8 -12.07 0.41 11.72
N ALA A 9 -12.54 1.60 11.37
CA ALA A 9 -12.60 2.01 9.98
C ALA A 9 -11.18 2.30 9.48
N ARG A 10 -10.79 1.70 8.36
CA ARG A 10 -9.46 1.86 7.75
C ARG A 10 -9.59 2.22 6.29
N LEU A 11 -8.79 3.18 5.84
CA LEU A 11 -8.58 3.48 4.42
C LEU A 11 -7.24 2.88 4.04
N VAL A 12 -7.20 2.04 3.00
CA VAL A 12 -5.97 1.39 2.56
C VAL A 12 -5.51 1.97 1.23
N VAL A 13 -4.25 2.38 1.19
CA VAL A 13 -3.56 2.92 0.02
C VAL A 13 -2.49 1.92 -0.38
N ILE A 14 -2.53 1.44 -1.62
CA ILE A 14 -1.61 0.42 -2.13
C ILE A 14 -1.05 0.87 -3.48
N GLY A 15 0.26 0.76 -3.60
CA GLY A 15 1.01 1.04 -4.82
C GLY A 15 0.85 2.48 -5.29
N GLY A 16 0.59 2.63 -6.59
CA GLY A 16 0.45 3.94 -7.22
C GLY A 16 1.73 4.42 -7.89
N GLU A 17 1.70 5.67 -8.33
CA GLU A 17 2.72 6.31 -9.16
C GLU A 17 3.10 7.65 -8.54
N SER A 18 4.38 8.00 -8.53
CA SER A 18 4.87 9.30 -8.03
C SER A 18 5.86 9.95 -8.99
N ASP A 19 5.73 11.28 -9.07
CA ASP A 19 6.53 12.17 -9.90
C ASP A 19 7.92 12.45 -9.30
N THR A 20 8.14 12.20 -8.00
CA THR A 20 9.23 12.87 -7.26
C THR A 20 10.03 12.02 -6.25
N GLN A 21 9.67 10.77 -5.96
CA GLN A 21 10.33 10.03 -4.87
C GLN A 21 11.53 9.14 -5.26
N PRO A 22 12.64 9.16 -4.48
CA PRO A 22 13.82 8.32 -4.71
C PRO A 22 13.65 6.84 -4.30
N HIS A 23 12.59 6.49 -3.55
CA HIS A 23 12.35 5.13 -3.03
C HIS A 23 11.44 4.25 -3.91
N GLY A 24 10.93 4.77 -5.02
CA GLY A 24 10.35 3.92 -6.07
C GLY A 24 11.48 3.24 -6.86
N ALA A 25 11.27 1.98 -7.28
CA ALA A 25 12.22 1.29 -8.15
C ALA A 25 12.57 2.18 -9.35
N GLN A 26 13.86 2.41 -9.59
CA GLN A 26 14.33 3.29 -10.68
C GLN A 26 13.94 2.67 -12.03
N CYS A 27 13.03 3.32 -12.74
CA CYS A 27 12.65 2.96 -14.11
C CYS A 27 13.74 3.39 -15.10
N PRO A 28 13.88 2.74 -16.28
CA PRO A 28 14.68 3.26 -17.38
C PRO A 28 14.24 4.67 -17.75
N GLN A 29 15.21 5.55 -18.05
CA GLN A 29 15.09 7.02 -18.06
C GLN A 29 14.08 7.64 -19.05
N TRP A 30 13.39 6.86 -19.88
CA TRP A 30 12.45 7.36 -20.87
C TRP A 30 11.00 7.46 -20.35
N ASN A 31 10.69 6.90 -19.17
CA ASN A 31 9.46 7.16 -18.41
C ASN A 31 9.76 7.23 -16.89
N ALA A 32 9.81 8.44 -16.34
CA ALA A 32 10.20 8.66 -14.94
C ALA A 32 9.15 8.23 -13.89
N TRP A 33 8.06 7.62 -14.32
CA TRP A 33 6.94 7.21 -13.49
C TRP A 33 7.30 5.95 -12.70
N ARG A 34 7.53 6.12 -11.40
CA ARG A 34 7.94 5.03 -10.49
C ARG A 34 6.71 4.40 -9.86
N ALA A 35 6.38 3.19 -10.28
CA ALA A 35 5.40 2.35 -9.62
C ALA A 35 5.84 2.01 -8.18
N HIS A 36 4.97 2.21 -7.20
CA HIS A 36 5.26 1.96 -5.79
C HIS A 36 4.85 0.55 -5.37
N ALA A 37 5.68 -0.06 -4.52
CA ALA A 37 5.33 -1.29 -3.82
C ALA A 37 4.74 -1.01 -2.43
N HIS A 38 4.68 0.25 -2.02
CA HIS A 38 4.26 0.64 -0.67
C HIS A 38 2.77 0.32 -0.44
N ALA A 39 2.44 -0.07 0.78
CA ALA A 39 1.07 -0.22 1.24
C ALA A 39 0.95 0.37 2.65
N GLU A 40 -0.11 1.14 2.88
CA GLU A 40 -0.35 1.80 4.16
C GLU A 40 -1.85 1.88 4.44
N ALA A 41 -2.19 1.91 5.73
CA ALA A 41 -3.56 2.06 6.20
C ALA A 41 -3.68 3.31 7.07
N TYR A 42 -4.64 4.16 6.77
CA TYR A 42 -5.09 5.21 7.67
C TYR A 42 -6.17 4.66 8.60
N VAL A 43 -5.91 4.65 9.90
CA VAL A 43 -6.86 4.23 10.94
C VAL A 43 -7.71 5.44 11.35
N VAL A 44 -8.93 5.50 10.84
CA VAL A 44 -9.76 6.72 10.82
C VAL A 44 -10.00 7.30 12.21
N PHE A 45 -10.36 6.45 13.18
CA PHE A 45 -10.69 6.91 14.52
C PHE A 45 -9.48 7.18 15.41
N GLU A 46 -8.28 6.77 14.96
CA GLU A 46 -7.02 6.98 15.68
C GLU A 46 -6.16 8.06 15.01
N ASP A 47 -6.64 8.65 13.91
CA ASP A 47 -5.97 9.68 13.11
C ASP A 47 -4.49 9.39 12.86
N ARG A 48 -4.20 8.16 12.42
CA ARG A 48 -2.81 7.75 12.18
C ARG A 48 -2.67 6.84 10.98
N TRP A 49 -1.50 6.93 10.34
CA TRP A 49 -1.06 5.99 9.32
C TRP A 49 -0.30 4.83 9.94
N GLU A 50 -0.54 3.64 9.41
CA GLU A 50 0.16 2.40 9.75
C GLU A 50 0.76 1.80 8.48
N ALA A 51 2.05 1.47 8.53
CA ALA A 51 2.71 0.77 7.44
C ALA A 51 2.19 -0.68 7.36
N MET A 52 1.80 -1.12 6.16
CA MET A 52 1.43 -2.50 5.88
C MET A 52 2.59 -3.24 5.21
N ALA A 53 2.47 -4.57 5.08
CA ALA A 53 3.41 -5.32 4.26
C ALA A 53 3.39 -4.75 2.82
N PRO A 54 4.56 -4.43 2.24
CA PRO A 54 4.61 -3.92 0.87
C PRO A 54 4.28 -5.04 -0.12
N LEU A 55 3.91 -4.64 -1.33
CA LEU A 55 3.83 -5.55 -2.47
C LEU A 55 5.21 -6.11 -2.84
N ARG A 56 5.26 -7.29 -3.45
CA ARG A 56 6.49 -7.87 -4.01
C ARG A 56 7.06 -7.01 -5.15
N VAL A 57 6.18 -6.45 -5.97
CA VAL A 57 6.53 -5.62 -7.13
C VAL A 57 5.70 -4.35 -7.09
N GLY A 58 6.38 -3.21 -7.28
CA GLY A 58 5.71 -1.93 -7.37
C GLY A 58 4.83 -1.85 -8.60
N ARG A 59 3.58 -1.39 -8.42
CA ARG A 59 2.58 -1.32 -9.49
C ARG A 59 1.67 -0.11 -9.33
N HIS A 60 1.28 0.46 -10.48
CA HIS A 60 0.20 1.44 -10.58
C HIS A 60 -0.84 0.92 -11.57
N SER A 61 -2.00 1.60 -11.66
CA SER A 61 -3.13 1.19 -12.51
C SER A 61 -3.57 -0.27 -12.27
N ALA A 62 -3.38 -0.76 -11.06
CA ALA A 62 -3.77 -2.09 -10.64
C ALA A 62 -5.23 -2.09 -10.17
N ALA A 63 -5.90 -3.24 -10.30
CA ALA A 63 -7.17 -3.47 -9.61
C ALA A 63 -6.88 -3.82 -8.15
N ALA A 64 -7.69 -3.31 -7.22
CA ALA A 64 -7.61 -3.66 -5.80
C ALA A 64 -9.02 -3.89 -5.26
N GLU A 65 -9.23 -5.02 -4.59
CA GLU A 65 -10.52 -5.41 -4.02
C GLU A 65 -10.36 -5.98 -2.61
N LEU A 66 -11.31 -5.64 -1.75
CA LEU A 66 -11.42 -6.23 -0.42
C LEU A 66 -12.11 -7.60 -0.54
N ALA A 67 -11.41 -8.66 -0.16
CA ALA A 67 -11.93 -10.00 -0.02
C ALA A 67 -12.14 -10.33 1.47
N PRO A 68 -13.38 -10.33 2.00
CA PRO A 68 -13.64 -10.57 3.43
C PRO A 68 -13.20 -11.95 3.92
N SER A 69 -13.14 -12.92 3.01
CA SER A 69 -12.61 -14.25 3.22
C SER A 69 -11.93 -14.72 1.94
N LEU A 70 -10.78 -15.37 2.08
CA LEU A 70 -10.02 -15.92 0.97
C LEU A 70 -9.35 -17.22 1.43
N LEU A 71 -9.28 -18.23 0.55
CA LEU A 71 -8.65 -19.53 0.83
C LEU A 71 -9.16 -20.26 2.09
N GLY A 72 -10.41 -20.01 2.50
CA GLY A 72 -11.00 -20.60 3.71
C GLY A 72 -10.61 -19.89 5.01
N GLU A 73 -9.87 -18.78 4.93
CA GLU A 73 -9.56 -17.94 6.07
C GLU A 73 -10.65 -16.89 6.28
N ASN A 74 -11.13 -16.75 7.52
CA ASN A 74 -12.08 -15.71 7.94
C ASN A 74 -11.36 -14.40 8.34
N MET A 75 -10.31 -14.04 7.61
CA MET A 75 -9.61 -12.77 7.77
C MET A 75 -9.79 -11.93 6.51
N PRO A 76 -10.08 -10.62 6.63
CA PRO A 76 -10.16 -9.76 5.46
C PRO A 76 -8.78 -9.60 4.81
N HIS A 77 -8.76 -9.78 3.50
CA HIS A 77 -7.61 -9.63 2.63
C HIS A 77 -7.87 -8.54 1.60
N ILE A 78 -6.82 -7.94 1.09
CA ILE A 78 -6.88 -7.11 -0.12
C ILE A 78 -6.18 -7.88 -1.22
N VAL A 79 -6.90 -8.10 -2.32
CA VAL A 79 -6.35 -8.69 -3.53
C VAL A 79 -5.96 -7.56 -4.46
N VAL A 80 -4.72 -7.55 -4.90
CA VAL A 80 -4.17 -6.56 -5.83
C VAL A 80 -3.77 -7.30 -7.10
N ALA A 81 -4.43 -6.99 -8.21
CA ALA A 81 -4.27 -7.71 -9.46
C ALA A 81 -3.78 -6.82 -10.59
N SER A 82 -2.91 -7.39 -11.41
CA SER A 82 -2.38 -6.80 -12.63
C SER A 82 -1.69 -5.45 -12.38
N GLY A 83 -1.73 -4.54 -13.34
CA GLY A 83 -1.18 -3.19 -13.25
C GLY A 83 0.02 -3.00 -14.17
N VAL A 84 0.78 -1.93 -13.95
CA VAL A 84 1.98 -1.60 -14.72
C VAL A 84 3.17 -1.53 -13.76
N SER A 85 4.24 -2.25 -14.10
CA SER A 85 5.46 -2.28 -13.31
C SER A 85 6.45 -1.16 -13.69
N CYS A 86 7.34 -0.80 -12.75
CA CYS A 86 8.49 0.08 -13.00
C CYS A 86 9.44 -0.41 -14.11
N ALA A 87 9.43 -1.69 -14.46
CA ALA A 87 10.34 -2.23 -15.47
C ALA A 87 9.84 -1.82 -16.87
N GLY A 88 10.13 -0.58 -17.28
CA GLY A 88 9.87 -0.08 -18.64
C GLY A 88 8.40 0.03 -19.02
N GLY A 89 7.49 0.20 -18.05
CA GLY A 89 6.05 0.23 -18.31
C GLY A 89 5.48 -1.14 -18.73
N THR A 90 6.20 -2.23 -18.42
CA THR A 90 5.74 -3.58 -18.77
C THR A 90 4.44 -3.87 -18.01
N PRO A 91 3.36 -4.19 -18.73
CA PRO A 91 2.11 -4.55 -18.10
C PRO A 91 2.29 -5.86 -17.33
N ILE A 92 1.81 -5.86 -16.10
CA ILE A 92 1.64 -7.05 -15.27
C ILE A 92 0.23 -7.54 -15.58
N LEU A 93 0.07 -8.52 -16.47
CA LEU A 93 -1.27 -8.97 -16.87
C LEU A 93 -1.80 -10.10 -15.98
N ASP A 94 -0.95 -11.07 -15.63
CA ASP A 94 -1.35 -12.32 -14.98
C ASP A 94 -0.70 -12.52 -13.60
N ASP A 95 -0.55 -11.45 -12.80
CA ASP A 95 -0.06 -11.55 -11.42
C ASP A 95 -1.04 -10.90 -10.46
N ALA A 96 -1.28 -11.60 -9.35
CA ALA A 96 -2.07 -11.12 -8.23
C ALA A 96 -1.30 -11.33 -6.93
N GLU A 97 -1.51 -10.40 -6.01
CA GLU A 97 -0.93 -10.44 -4.68
C GLU A 97 -2.00 -10.25 -3.62
N VAL A 98 -1.86 -10.98 -2.52
CA VAL A 98 -2.82 -10.98 -1.43
C VAL A 98 -2.14 -10.37 -0.21
N LEU A 99 -2.72 -9.27 0.28
CA LEU A 99 -2.27 -8.58 1.49
C LEU A 99 -3.29 -8.81 2.60
N PRO A 100 -2.91 -9.47 3.71
CA PRO A 100 -3.77 -9.51 4.88
C PRO A 100 -4.02 -8.09 5.39
N LEU A 101 -5.27 -7.73 5.66
CA LEU A 101 -5.61 -6.36 6.09
C LEU A 101 -4.86 -5.98 7.39
N ASN A 102 -4.59 -6.96 8.25
CA ASN A 102 -3.89 -6.76 9.52
C ASN A 102 -2.37 -6.92 9.43
N SER A 103 -1.83 -7.07 8.22
CA SER A 103 -0.39 -7.14 8.03
C SER A 103 0.26 -5.80 8.43
N ARG A 104 1.28 -5.88 9.29
CA ARG A 104 2.13 -4.75 9.65
C ARG A 104 3.47 -4.94 8.97
N ALA A 105 4.06 -3.86 8.44
CA ALA A 105 5.43 -3.91 7.96
C ALA A 105 6.36 -4.34 9.11
N ALA A 106 7.26 -5.28 8.84
CA ALA A 106 8.42 -5.50 9.70
C ALA A 106 9.34 -4.28 9.53
N HIS A 107 9.16 -3.27 10.38
CA HIS A 107 9.93 -2.02 10.37
C HIS A 107 9.90 -1.25 9.04
N ALA A 108 8.83 -0.50 8.82
CA ALA A 108 8.90 0.67 7.95
C ALA A 108 8.53 1.89 8.79
N GLU A 109 9.48 2.80 9.00
CA GLU A 109 9.21 4.12 9.53
C GLU A 109 8.32 4.88 8.52
N CYS A 110 7.00 4.75 8.64
CA CYS A 110 6.08 5.65 7.96
C CYS A 110 6.13 7.01 8.66
N ARG A 111 6.44 8.05 7.87
CA ARG A 111 6.42 9.50 8.16
C ARG A 111 6.07 9.86 9.61
N ARG A 112 7.08 10.29 10.39
CA ARG A 112 6.82 11.32 11.40
C ARG A 112 6.33 12.56 10.65
N GLY A 113 5.09 12.97 10.91
CA GLY A 113 4.59 14.28 10.54
C GLY A 113 5.47 15.35 11.19
N GLY A 114 6.51 15.78 10.47
CA GLY A 114 7.37 16.89 10.87
C GLY A 114 6.64 18.19 10.59
N GLY A 115 5.78 18.61 11.52
CA GLY A 115 5.50 20.03 11.70
C GLY A 115 6.81 20.73 12.07
N GLY A 116 7.42 21.40 11.10
CA GLY A 116 8.64 22.19 11.29
C GLY A 116 8.37 23.63 10.92
N GLY A 117 7.92 24.41 11.89
CA GLY A 117 8.04 25.87 11.85
C GLY A 117 9.48 26.31 12.16
N GLY A 118 9.80 27.54 11.74
CA GLY A 118 11.07 28.24 11.96
C GLY A 118 11.99 28.11 10.74
N GLY A 119 12.55 29.16 10.15
CA GLY A 119 12.74 30.55 10.55
C GLY A 119 14.00 31.03 9.81
N GLY A 120 13.96 32.24 9.23
CA GLY A 120 15.05 32.84 8.47
C GLY A 120 14.55 33.68 7.32
#